data_AF-A0AAI9YCY9-F1
#
_entry.id   AF-A0AAI9YCY9-F1
#
_cell.length_a   1.000
_cell.length_b   1.000
_cell.length_c   1.000
_cell.angle_alpha   90.00
_cell.angle_beta   90.00
_cell.angle_gamma   90.00
#
_symmetry.space_group_name_H-M   'P 1'
#
loop_
_entity.id
_entity.type
_entity.pdbx_description
1 polymer ?
#
loop_
_entity_poly.entity_id
_entity_poly.type
_entity_poly.pdbx_seq_one_letter_code
_entity_poly.pdbx_strand_id
1 'polypeptide(L)'
;MQASKRPNCLVIIADDLGFSDTEPYGSEISTPALQRLAKDGLRMTNFHTAPACSPTRSMLLSGTDNHIAGLGQMAEFMMGSRQKYDGHPGYKGYLNFRVAALPRYFRMPAT
;
A
#
# COMPACT_ATOMS: atom_id res chain seq x y z
N MET A 1 -17.66 28.02 15.26
CA MET A 1 -17.25 26.64 14.92
C MET A 1 -15.75 26.54 15.12
N GLN A 2 -15.27 25.62 15.95
CA GLN A 2 -13.84 25.46 16.20
C GLN A 2 -13.17 24.84 14.97
N ALA A 3 -12.07 25.42 14.48
CA ALA A 3 -11.32 24.85 13.37
C ALA A 3 -10.88 23.43 13.75
N SER A 4 -11.38 22.43 13.03
CA SER A 4 -11.04 21.03 13.28
C SER A 4 -9.53 20.86 13.10
N LYS A 5 -8.84 20.43 14.17
CA LYS A 5 -7.40 20.13 14.11
C LYS A 5 -7.19 19.05 13.05
N ARG A 6 -6.23 19.26 12.14
CA ARG A 6 -5.92 18.27 11.10
C ARG A 6 -5.62 16.92 11.75
N PRO A 7 -6.24 15.81 11.29
CA PRO A 7 -5.97 14.51 11.86
C PRO A 7 -4.57 14.04 11.46
N ASN A 8 -3.95 13.25 12.34
CA ASN A 8 -2.77 12.48 11.97
C ASN A 8 -3.21 11.22 11.22
N CYS A 9 -2.44 10.80 10.23
CA CYS A 9 -2.64 9.53 9.52
C CYS A 9 -1.48 8.58 9.84
N LEU A 10 -1.79 7.41 10.39
CA LEU A 10 -0.84 6.32 10.61
C LEU A 10 -1.24 5.14 9.73
N VAL A 11 -0.37 4.76 8.80
CA VAL A 11 -0.55 3.59 7.92
C VAL A 11 0.46 2.53 8.32
N ILE A 12 -0.03 1.36 8.75
CA ILE A 12 0.79 0.21 9.14
C ILE A 12 0.57 -0.87 8.09
N ILE A 13 1.66 -1.40 7.53
CA ILE A 13 1.63 -2.46 6.52
C ILE A 13 2.50 -3.60 7.03
N ALA A 14 1.90 -4.76 7.25
CA ALA A 14 2.65 -5.98 7.49
C ALA A 14 3.12 -6.58 6.15
N ASP A 15 4.27 -7.24 6.14
CA ASP A 15 4.81 -7.90 4.94
C ASP A 15 4.48 -9.40 5.03
N ASP A 16 3.80 -9.92 4.01
CA ASP A 16 3.39 -11.32 3.87
C ASP A 16 2.58 -11.93 5.04
N LEU A 17 1.91 -11.09 5.83
CA LEU A 17 1.02 -11.54 6.90
C LEU A 17 -0.27 -12.17 6.33
N GLY A 18 -0.60 -13.37 6.77
CA GLY A 18 -1.79 -14.11 6.35
C GLY A 18 -3.08 -13.51 6.91
N PHE A 19 -4.20 -13.82 6.25
CA PHE A 19 -5.53 -13.29 6.60
C PHE A 19 -5.93 -13.62 8.04
N SER A 20 -5.68 -14.85 8.49
CA SER A 20 -6.07 -15.36 9.82
C SER A 20 -4.91 -15.37 10.82
N ASP A 21 -3.82 -14.64 10.58
CA ASP A 21 -2.62 -14.64 11.44
C ASP A 21 -2.69 -13.64 12.61
N THR A 22 -3.81 -12.91 12.75
CA THR A 22 -4.03 -11.97 13.87
C THR A 22 -5.32 -12.26 14.61
N GLU A 23 -5.35 -11.98 15.92
CA GLU A 23 -6.50 -12.22 16.81
C GLU A 23 -7.83 -11.65 16.24
N PRO A 24 -7.89 -10.44 15.65
CA PRO A 24 -9.12 -9.90 15.07
C PRO A 24 -9.77 -10.73 13.96
N TYR A 25 -8.98 -11.61 13.33
CA TYR A 25 -9.35 -12.47 12.21
C TYR A 25 -9.32 -13.97 12.56
N GLY A 26 -9.20 -14.31 13.85
CA GLY A 26 -9.36 -15.69 14.35
C GLY A 26 -8.06 -16.46 14.63
N SER A 27 -6.93 -15.78 14.73
CA SER A 27 -5.63 -16.42 15.02
C SER A 27 -5.46 -16.91 16.46
N GLU A 28 -4.60 -17.89 16.62
CA GLU A 28 -3.98 -18.31 17.88
C GLU A 28 -2.78 -17.43 18.31
N ILE A 29 -2.19 -16.65 17.38
CA ILE A 29 -1.04 -15.79 17.67
C ILE A 29 -1.50 -14.57 18.46
N SER A 30 -0.91 -14.35 19.64
CA SER A 30 -1.28 -13.21 20.47
C SER A 30 -0.84 -11.88 19.86
N THR A 31 -1.82 -11.03 19.52
CA THR A 31 -1.63 -9.73 18.86
C THR A 31 -2.49 -8.63 19.52
N PRO A 32 -2.32 -8.40 20.85
CA PRO A 32 -3.27 -7.63 21.66
C PRO A 32 -3.39 -6.15 21.25
N ALA A 33 -2.35 -5.58 20.65
CA ALA A 33 -2.40 -4.22 20.12
C ALA A 33 -3.32 -4.12 18.89
N LEU A 34 -3.27 -5.12 17.99
CA LEU A 34 -4.14 -5.20 16.83
C LEU A 34 -5.58 -5.53 17.25
N GLN A 35 -5.75 -6.41 18.24
CA GLN A 35 -7.06 -6.68 18.84
C GLN A 35 -7.73 -5.43 19.39
N ARG A 36 -6.97 -4.57 20.10
CA ARG A 36 -7.50 -3.30 20.60
C ARG A 36 -7.92 -2.37 19.45
N LEU A 37 -7.07 -2.20 18.43
CA LEU A 37 -7.39 -1.37 17.27
C LEU A 37 -8.62 -1.87 16.51
N ALA A 38 -8.78 -3.18 16.37
CA ALA A 38 -9.90 -3.78 15.66
C ALA A 38 -11.23 -3.70 16.45
N LYS A 39 -11.17 -3.72 17.79
CA LYS A 39 -12.35 -3.57 18.66
C LYS A 39 -12.95 -2.17 18.59
N ASP A 40 -12.09 -1.15 18.53
CA ASP A 40 -12.50 0.26 18.51
C ASP A 40 -12.60 0.82 17.08
N GLY A 41 -12.34 -0.01 16.07
CA GLY A 41 -12.26 0.37 14.66
C GLY A 41 -13.19 -0.44 13.76
N LEU A 42 -12.84 -0.48 12.47
CA LEU A 42 -13.53 -1.26 11.45
C LEU A 42 -12.63 -2.39 10.93
N ARG A 43 -13.17 -3.61 10.88
CA ARG A 43 -12.52 -4.76 10.26
C ARG A 43 -12.99 -4.92 8.81
N MET A 44 -12.08 -5.30 7.92
CA MET A 44 -12.39 -5.48 6.50
C MET A 44 -12.12 -6.93 6.10
N THR A 45 -13.16 -7.65 5.67
CA THR A 45 -13.05 -9.05 5.21
C THR A 45 -13.00 -9.18 3.69
N ASN A 46 -13.07 -8.06 2.97
CA ASN A 46 -13.08 -8.00 1.49
C ASN A 46 -12.15 -6.90 0.97
N PHE A 47 -11.04 -6.65 1.67
CA PHE A 47 -9.98 -5.73 1.25
C PHE A 47 -8.99 -6.48 0.36
N HIS A 48 -8.57 -5.87 -0.74
CA HIS A 48 -7.72 -6.51 -1.75
C HIS A 48 -6.44 -5.72 -1.99
N THR A 49 -5.37 -6.46 -2.23
CA THR A 49 -4.07 -5.94 -2.68
C THR A 49 -3.74 -6.54 -4.05
N ALA A 50 -2.65 -6.07 -4.66
CA ALA A 50 -2.02 -6.84 -5.72
C ALA A 50 -1.35 -8.10 -5.10
N PRO A 51 -1.04 -9.13 -5.90
CA PRO A 51 -0.50 -10.40 -5.38
C PRO A 51 0.96 -10.32 -4.87
N ALA A 52 1.60 -9.15 -4.94
CA ALA A 52 2.99 -8.96 -4.52
C ALA A 52 3.23 -7.60 -3.86
N CYS A 53 4.34 -7.49 -3.13
CA CYS A 53 4.66 -6.37 -2.26
C CYS A 53 4.83 -5.03 -3.01
N SER A 54 5.72 -4.95 -4.01
CA SER A 54 6.00 -3.69 -4.71
C SER A 54 4.83 -3.18 -5.58
N PRO A 55 4.08 -4.03 -6.31
CA PRO A 55 2.82 -3.63 -6.93
C PRO A 55 1.84 -3.01 -5.93
N THR A 56 1.57 -3.69 -4.80
CA THR A 56 0.65 -3.22 -3.76
C THR A 56 1.07 -1.88 -3.16
N ARG A 57 2.35 -1.73 -2.83
CA ARG A 57 2.88 -0.49 -2.25
C ARG A 57 2.79 0.68 -3.24
N SER A 58 2.98 0.41 -4.53
CA SER A 58 2.82 1.43 -5.58
C SER A 58 1.38 1.91 -5.70
N MET A 59 0.41 1.00 -5.57
CA MET A 59 -1.02 1.31 -5.61
C MET A 59 -1.44 2.08 -4.37
N LEU A 60 -1.04 1.61 -3.17
CA LEU A 60 -1.34 2.27 -1.91
C LEU A 60 -0.89 3.74 -1.90
N LEU A 61 0.33 4.00 -2.39
CA LEU A 61 0.90 5.34 -2.37
C LEU A 61 0.39 6.23 -3.50
N SER A 62 -0.23 5.70 -4.55
CA SER A 62 -0.66 6.51 -5.70
C SER A 62 -2.18 6.57 -5.90
N GLY A 63 -2.92 5.63 -5.33
CA GLY A 63 -4.37 5.48 -5.54
C GLY A 63 -4.75 4.93 -6.93
N THR A 64 -3.79 4.42 -7.72
CA THR A 64 -4.03 3.86 -9.05
C THR A 64 -3.35 2.50 -9.22
N ASP A 65 -3.71 1.76 -10.27
CA ASP A 65 -3.14 0.45 -10.60
C ASP A 65 -1.60 0.47 -10.77
N ASN A 66 -0.94 -0.63 -10.39
CA ASN A 66 0.52 -0.77 -10.42
C ASN A 66 1.12 -0.66 -11.83
N HIS A 67 0.38 -1.04 -12.87
CA HIS A 67 0.75 -0.88 -14.28
C HIS A 67 0.77 0.59 -14.71
N ILE A 68 0.07 1.48 -14.00
CA ILE A 68 0.17 2.92 -14.21
C ILE A 68 1.31 3.50 -13.36
N ALA A 69 1.43 3.04 -12.11
CA ALA A 69 2.36 3.57 -11.12
C ALA A 69 3.84 3.23 -11.35
N GLY A 70 4.17 2.31 -12.27
CA GLY A 70 5.57 2.01 -12.64
C GLY A 70 6.09 0.65 -12.18
N LEU A 71 5.24 -0.12 -11.50
CA LEU A 71 5.52 -1.44 -10.96
C LEU A 71 4.54 -2.48 -11.53
N GLY A 72 4.33 -2.47 -12.85
CA GLY A 72 3.58 -3.50 -13.59
C GLY A 72 4.13 -4.93 -13.38
N GLN A 73 5.42 -5.03 -13.03
CA GLN A 73 6.05 -6.20 -12.44
C GLN A 73 7.05 -5.80 -11.36
N MET A 74 7.42 -6.74 -10.49
CA MET A 74 8.50 -6.50 -9.55
C MET A 74 9.84 -6.31 -10.27
N ALA A 75 10.65 -5.37 -9.81
CA ALA A 75 11.91 -5.01 -10.44
C ALA A 75 12.86 -6.21 -10.56
N GLU A 76 12.87 -7.06 -9.55
CA GLU A 76 13.67 -8.28 -9.40
C GLU A 76 13.35 -9.29 -10.51
N PHE A 77 12.07 -9.47 -10.86
CA PHE A 77 11.67 -10.34 -11.98
C PHE A 77 11.96 -9.70 -13.33
N MET A 78 11.86 -8.37 -13.44
CA MET A 78 12.17 -7.68 -14.69
C MET A 78 13.66 -7.71 -15.01
N MET A 79 14.55 -7.75 -14.01
CA MET A 79 16.00 -7.86 -14.22
C MET A 79 16.36 -9.12 -15.03
N GLY A 80 15.73 -10.26 -14.74
CA GLY A 80 15.94 -11.52 -15.46
C GLY A 80 15.32 -11.57 -16.86
N SER A 81 14.56 -10.54 -17.26
CA SER A 81 13.87 -10.50 -18.56
C SER A 81 13.74 -9.06 -19.08
N ARG A 82 14.82 -8.29 -18.96
CA ARG A 82 14.83 -6.84 -19.24
C ARG A 82 14.25 -6.50 -20.61
N GLN A 83 14.63 -7.26 -21.63
CA GLN A 83 14.18 -7.10 -23.03
C GLN A 83 12.64 -7.11 -23.15
N LYS A 84 11.93 -7.88 -22.30
CA LYS A 84 10.47 -8.02 -22.36
C LYS A 84 9.74 -6.77 -21.87
N TYR A 85 10.36 -6.01 -20.97
CA TYR A 85 9.70 -4.91 -20.25
C TYR A 85 10.26 -3.54 -20.63
N ASP A 86 11.37 -3.51 -21.36
CA ASP A 86 11.99 -2.25 -21.76
C ASP A 86 11.08 -1.43 -22.69
N GLY A 87 11.13 -0.11 -22.54
CA GLY A 87 10.25 0.82 -23.26
C GLY A 87 8.77 0.80 -22.86
N HIS A 88 8.27 -0.27 -22.22
CA HIS A 88 6.85 -0.36 -21.83
C HIS A 88 6.50 0.68 -20.74
N PRO A 89 5.48 1.53 -20.97
CA PRO A 89 4.97 2.40 -19.93
C PRO A 89 4.50 1.60 -18.72
N GLY A 90 4.86 2.03 -17.50
CA GLY A 90 4.43 1.33 -16.29
C GLY A 90 5.35 0.21 -15.79
N TYR A 91 6.40 -0.13 -16.52
CA TYR A 91 7.35 -1.19 -16.16
C TYR A 91 8.75 -0.61 -15.90
N LYS A 92 8.81 0.40 -15.01
CA LYS A 92 10.05 1.11 -14.69
C LYS A 92 10.84 0.42 -13.58
N GLY A 93 10.17 -0.33 -12.71
CA GLY A 93 10.77 -1.02 -11.56
C GLY A 93 10.92 -0.11 -10.34
N TYR A 94 10.28 1.04 -10.37
CA TYR A 94 10.20 2.02 -9.29
C TYR A 94 8.92 2.84 -9.47
N LEU A 95 8.48 3.53 -8.40
CA LEU A 95 7.33 4.43 -8.47
C LEU A 95 7.65 5.59 -9.42
N ASN A 96 6.95 5.66 -10.54
CA ASN A 96 7.29 6.54 -11.64
C ASN A 96 6.78 7.99 -11.44
N PHE A 97 7.17 8.89 -12.34
CA PHE A 97 6.78 10.31 -12.30
C PHE A 97 5.44 10.63 -12.98
N ARG A 98 4.64 9.62 -13.34
CA ARG A 98 3.29 9.81 -13.88
C ARG A 98 2.23 9.88 -12.78
N VAL A 99 2.61 9.52 -11.55
CA VAL A 99 1.74 9.54 -10.38
C VAL A 99 2.36 10.41 -9.29
N ALA A 100 1.51 11.07 -8.51
CA ALA A 100 1.94 11.79 -7.31
C ALA A 100 1.71 10.90 -6.09
N ALA A 101 2.78 10.62 -5.34
CA ALA A 101 2.69 9.81 -4.13
C ALA A 101 1.89 10.56 -3.03
N LEU A 102 1.10 9.83 -2.24
CA LEU A 102 0.28 10.34 -1.13
C LEU A 102 1.05 11.27 -0.18
N PRO A 103 2.30 10.96 0.25
CA PRO A 103 3.07 11.87 1.10
C PRO A 103 3.36 13.24 0.47
N ARG A 104 3.34 13.32 -0.87
CA ARG A 104 3.51 14.60 -1.58
C ARG A 104 2.35 15.54 -1.29
N TYR A 105 1.13 15.02 -1.19
CA TYR A 105 -0.06 15.83 -0.85
C TYR A 105 -0.07 16.25 0.62
N PHE A 106 0.38 15.39 1.54
CA PHE A 106 0.47 15.74 2.97
C PHE A 106 1.53 16.82 3.27
N ARG A 107 2.51 16.99 2.38
CA ARG A 107 3.55 18.01 2.50
C ARG A 107 3.17 19.36 1.86
N MET A 108 2.09 19.43 1.09
CA MET A 108 1.66 20.69 0.51
C MET A 108 1.11 21.60 1.60
N PRO A 109 1.46 22.90 1.61
CA PRO A 109 0.77 23.86 2.46
C PRO A 109 -0.71 23.83 2.08
N ALA A 110 -1.60 23.90 3.09
CA ALA A 110 -3.00 24.12 2.76
C ALA A 110 -3.11 25.52 2.19
N THR A 111 -3.47 25.57 0.91
CA THR A 111 -3.92 26.78 0.21
C THR A 111 -5.16 27.33 0.88
#